data_AF-A0A2T6GBA7-F1
#
_entry.id   AF-A0A2T6GBA7-F1
#
_cell.length_a   1.000
_cell.length_b   1.000
_cell.length_c   1.000
_cell.angle_alpha   90.00
_cell.angle_beta   90.00
_cell.angle_gamma   90.00
#
_symmetry.space_group_name_H-M   'P 1'
#
loop_
_entity.id
_entity.type
_entity.pdbx_description
1 polymer ?
#
loop_
_entity_poly.entity_id
_entity_poly.type
_entity_poly.pdbx_seq_one_letter_code
_entity_poly.pdbx_strand_id
1 'polypeptide(L)'
;MSAWVLRAGVLLLVIASYWGIYQHGRSVEGAEWQARWNARDAGDKQAWALAEKAEREKEQARQNSINKAVQDGQRKIDQAATDAVTARSAAGSLQRTVNDLTERLKRTSSSNSCTAAASQAATRTALVFADVFKRADQRAGDLAADADQSRSRGVTCEQAYDAVRSSAK
;
A
#
# COMPACT_ATOMS: atom_id res chain seq x y z
N MET A 1 -74.41 -36.18 -52.03
CA MET A 1 -73.73 -34.98 -51.45
C MET A 1 -73.64 -33.93 -52.54
N SER A 2 -74.08 -32.68 -52.31
CA SER A 2 -74.01 -31.66 -53.36
C SER A 2 -72.54 -31.35 -53.69
N ALA A 3 -72.22 -31.13 -54.97
CA ALA A 3 -70.86 -30.86 -55.42
C ALA A 3 -70.21 -29.66 -54.70
N TRP A 4 -71.03 -28.77 -54.14
CA TRP A 4 -70.59 -27.62 -53.36
C TRP A 4 -69.99 -27.98 -52.00
N VAL A 5 -70.55 -28.96 -51.28
CA VAL A 5 -70.03 -29.43 -49.97
C VAL A 5 -68.66 -30.08 -50.13
N LEU A 6 -68.45 -30.86 -51.20
CA LEU A 6 -67.16 -31.47 -51.51
C LEU A 6 -66.09 -30.41 -51.83
N ARG A 7 -66.43 -29.38 -52.62
CA ARG A 7 -65.51 -28.27 -52.93
C ARG A 7 -65.14 -27.44 -51.69
N ALA A 8 -66.10 -27.17 -50.82
CA ALA A 8 -65.85 -26.46 -49.56
C ALA A 8 -64.98 -27.27 -48.59
N GLY A 9 -65.22 -28.59 -48.48
CA GLY A 9 -64.38 -29.48 -47.68
C GLY A 9 -62.93 -29.53 -48.17
N VAL A 10 -62.72 -29.61 -49.49
CA VAL A 10 -61.36 -29.58 -50.08
C VAL A 10 -60.66 -28.25 -49.81
N LEU A 11 -61.35 -27.11 -49.96
CA LEU A 11 -60.78 -25.79 -49.65
C LEU A 11 -60.35 -25.66 -48.19
N LEU A 12 -61.17 -26.14 -47.25
CA LEU A 12 -60.83 -26.12 -45.83
C LEU A 12 -59.60 -26.98 -45.51
N LEU A 13 -59.48 -28.15 -46.14
CA LEU A 13 -58.30 -29.00 -45.98
C LEU A 13 -57.02 -28.33 -46.50
N VAL A 14 -57.11 -27.62 -47.63
CA VAL A 14 -55.97 -26.86 -48.18
C VAL A 14 -55.57 -25.70 -47.27
N ILE A 15 -56.53 -24.97 -46.70
CA ILE A 15 -56.24 -23.88 -45.76
C ILE A 15 -55.61 -24.44 -44.48
N ALA A 16 -56.16 -25.53 -43.93
CA ALA A 16 -55.63 -26.16 -42.72
C ALA A 16 -54.21 -26.72 -42.92
N SER A 17 -53.92 -27.34 -44.08
CA SER A 17 -52.58 -27.84 -44.38
C SER A 17 -51.57 -26.70 -44.55
N TYR A 18 -51.93 -25.63 -45.26
CA TYR A 18 -51.08 -24.45 -45.40
C TYR A 18 -50.81 -23.77 -44.05
N TRP A 19 -51.86 -23.64 -43.22
CA TRP A 19 -51.72 -23.09 -41.87
C TRP A 19 -50.78 -23.93 -41.00
N GLY A 20 -50.91 -25.26 -41.04
CA GLY A 20 -50.02 -26.18 -40.33
C GLY A 20 -48.55 -26.03 -40.74
N ILE A 21 -48.28 -25.96 -42.05
CA ILE A 21 -46.93 -25.77 -42.59
C ILE A 21 -46.37 -24.40 -42.16
N TYR A 22 -47.17 -23.34 -42.23
CA TYR A 22 -46.75 -21.99 -41.84
C TYR A 22 -46.40 -21.90 -40.34
N GLN A 23 -47.26 -22.43 -39.47
CA GLN A 23 -47.00 -22.46 -38.02
C GLN A 23 -45.77 -23.30 -37.69
N HIS A 24 -45.60 -24.43 -38.35
CA HIS A 24 -44.41 -25.26 -38.18
C HIS A 24 -43.14 -24.51 -38.58
N GLY A 25 -43.13 -23.87 -39.77
CA GLY A 25 -42.02 -23.04 -40.24
C GLY A 25 -41.65 -21.94 -39.24
N ARG A 26 -42.65 -21.18 -38.75
CA ARG A 26 -42.43 -20.14 -37.73
C ARG A 26 -41.86 -20.68 -36.42
N SER A 27 -42.33 -21.86 -35.99
CA SER A 27 -41.84 -22.47 -34.75
C SER A 27 -40.38 -22.92 -34.88
N VAL A 28 -39.99 -23.47 -36.03
CA VAL A 28 -38.61 -23.86 -36.33
C VAL A 28 -37.70 -22.64 -36.43
N GLU A 29 -38.08 -21.62 -37.20
CA GLU A 29 -37.32 -20.37 -37.29
C GLU A 29 -37.16 -19.71 -35.91
N GLY A 30 -38.24 -19.66 -35.12
CA GLY A 30 -38.20 -19.12 -33.76
C GLY A 30 -37.25 -19.90 -32.85
N ALA A 31 -37.28 -21.23 -32.90
CA ALA A 31 -36.38 -22.09 -32.14
C ALA A 31 -34.91 -21.93 -32.56
N GLU A 32 -34.65 -21.87 -33.87
CA GLU A 32 -33.30 -21.65 -34.39
C GLU A 32 -32.74 -20.28 -33.99
N TRP A 33 -33.51 -19.21 -34.13
CA TRP A 33 -33.11 -17.88 -33.71
C TRP A 33 -32.89 -17.79 -32.21
N GLN A 34 -33.78 -18.39 -31.40
CA GLN A 34 -33.62 -18.44 -29.96
C GLN A 34 -32.36 -19.21 -29.56
N ALA A 35 -32.05 -20.33 -30.21
CA ALA A 35 -30.84 -21.09 -29.95
C ALA A 35 -29.57 -20.29 -30.28
N ARG A 36 -29.56 -19.59 -31.42
CA ARG A 36 -28.45 -18.68 -31.80
C ARG A 36 -28.27 -17.55 -30.80
N TRP A 37 -29.39 -16.96 -30.34
CA TRP A 37 -29.35 -15.87 -29.36
C TRP A 37 -28.83 -16.35 -28.01
N ASN A 38 -29.33 -17.48 -27.52
CA ASN A 38 -28.88 -18.08 -26.27
C ASN A 38 -27.38 -18.43 -26.32
N ALA A 39 -26.90 -18.98 -27.45
CA ALA A 39 -25.49 -19.28 -27.64
C ALA A 39 -24.63 -18.00 -27.63
N ARG A 40 -25.11 -16.92 -28.27
CA ARG A 40 -24.44 -15.61 -28.25
C ARG A 40 -24.42 -15.01 -26.85
N ASP A 41 -25.55 -14.98 -26.16
CA ASP A 41 -25.65 -14.43 -24.80
C ASP A 41 -24.79 -15.22 -23.80
N ALA A 42 -24.70 -16.54 -23.96
CA ALA A 42 -23.79 -17.38 -23.16
C ALA A 42 -22.33 -17.02 -23.43
N GLY A 43 -21.96 -16.85 -24.71
CA GLY A 43 -20.63 -16.41 -25.12
C GLY A 43 -20.29 -15.01 -24.60
N ASP A 44 -21.21 -14.06 -24.73
CA ASP A 44 -21.06 -12.68 -24.25
C ASP A 44 -20.91 -12.65 -22.72
N LYS A 45 -21.70 -13.43 -21.97
CA LYS A 45 -21.56 -13.57 -20.51
C LYS A 45 -20.21 -14.18 -20.12
N GLN A 46 -19.76 -15.21 -20.83
CA GLN A 46 -18.46 -15.83 -20.56
C GLN A 46 -17.31 -14.87 -20.86
N ALA A 47 -17.36 -14.17 -22.00
CA ALA A 47 -16.37 -13.16 -22.37
C ALA A 47 -16.32 -12.02 -21.34
N TRP A 48 -17.49 -11.56 -20.88
CA TRP A 48 -17.58 -10.53 -19.85
C TRP A 48 -17.00 -10.99 -18.51
N ALA A 49 -17.33 -12.22 -18.06
CA ALA A 49 -16.77 -12.78 -16.83
C ALA A 49 -15.24 -12.94 -16.89
N LEU A 50 -14.71 -13.36 -18.04
CA LEU A 50 -13.26 -13.45 -18.25
C LEU A 50 -12.59 -12.07 -18.24
N ALA A 51 -13.20 -11.07 -18.90
CA ALA A 51 -12.71 -9.71 -18.91
C ALA A 51 -12.74 -9.07 -17.50
N GLU A 52 -13.85 -9.24 -16.76
CA GLU A 52 -13.93 -8.76 -15.37
C GLU A 52 -12.86 -9.43 -14.50
N LYS A 53 -12.70 -10.76 -14.60
CA LYS A 53 -11.67 -11.48 -13.84
C LYS A 53 -10.27 -10.94 -14.15
N ALA A 54 -9.94 -10.74 -15.42
CA ALA A 54 -8.63 -10.21 -15.82
C ALA A 54 -8.38 -8.79 -15.27
N GLU A 55 -9.39 -7.91 -15.27
CA GLU A 55 -9.26 -6.58 -14.69
C GLU A 55 -9.18 -6.61 -13.16
N ARG A 56 -9.94 -7.50 -12.50
CA ARG A 56 -9.86 -7.72 -11.05
C ARG A 56 -8.49 -8.23 -10.63
N GLU A 57 -7.88 -9.13 -11.39
CA GLU A 57 -6.52 -9.63 -11.13
C GLU A 57 -5.49 -8.51 -11.20
N LYS A 58 -5.58 -7.62 -12.20
CA LYS A 58 -4.73 -6.42 -12.29
C LYS A 58 -4.91 -5.48 -11.10
N GLU A 59 -6.16 -5.22 -10.71
CA GLU A 59 -6.45 -4.37 -9.56
C GLU A 59 -5.92 -4.99 -8.26
N GLN A 60 -6.14 -6.29 -8.03
CA GLN A 60 -5.60 -7.00 -6.87
C GLN A 60 -4.07 -6.98 -6.85
N ALA A 61 -3.41 -7.16 -8.00
CA ALA A 61 -1.96 -7.06 -8.09
C ALA A 61 -1.45 -5.68 -7.68
N ARG A 62 -2.10 -4.60 -8.16
CA ARG A 62 -1.77 -3.21 -7.77
C ARG A 62 -1.98 -2.97 -6.29
N GLN A 63 -3.11 -3.40 -5.73
CA GLN A 63 -3.40 -3.24 -4.31
C GLN A 63 -2.43 -4.01 -3.43
N ASN A 64 -2.07 -5.25 -3.80
CA ASN A 64 -1.08 -6.03 -3.08
C ASN A 64 0.30 -5.36 -3.11
N SER A 65 0.68 -4.78 -4.26
CA SER A 65 1.94 -4.04 -4.41
C SER A 65 1.98 -2.80 -3.51
N ILE A 66 0.89 -2.02 -3.47
CA ILE A 66 0.74 -0.86 -2.59
C ILE A 66 0.77 -1.28 -1.12
N ASN A 67 0.01 -2.30 -0.73
CA ASN A 67 -0.03 -2.80 0.64
C ASN A 67 1.36 -3.25 1.12
N LYS A 68 2.12 -3.91 0.25
CA LYS A 68 3.50 -4.32 0.55
C LYS A 68 4.41 -3.09 0.71
N ALA A 69 4.32 -2.10 -0.16
CA ALA A 69 5.08 -0.86 -0.05
C ALA A 69 4.77 -0.11 1.26
N VAL A 70 3.50 -0.05 1.66
CA VAL A 70 3.07 0.54 2.95
C VAL A 70 3.65 -0.24 4.12
N GLN A 71 3.56 -1.57 4.09
CA GLN A 71 4.09 -2.41 5.18
C GLN A 71 5.61 -2.34 5.29
N ASP A 72 6.33 -2.29 4.17
CA ASP A 72 7.79 -2.09 4.14
C ASP A 72 8.17 -0.70 4.65
N GLY A 73 7.41 0.33 4.27
CA GLY A 73 7.57 1.69 4.79
C GLY A 73 7.37 1.76 6.29
N GLN A 74 6.30 1.15 6.81
CA GLN A 74 6.01 1.12 8.24
C GLN A 74 7.10 0.40 9.02
N ARG A 75 7.60 -0.76 8.53
CA ARG A 75 8.73 -1.47 9.16
C ARG A 75 9.98 -0.60 9.30
N LYS A 76 10.29 0.20 8.28
CA LYS A 76 11.44 1.12 8.31
C LYS A 76 11.22 2.26 9.31
N ILE A 77 9.99 2.78 9.42
CA ILE A 77 9.62 3.77 10.43
C ILE A 77 9.79 3.20 11.84
N ASP A 78 9.27 1.99 12.08
CA ASP A 78 9.33 1.34 13.39
C ASP A 78 10.77 1.02 13.80
N GLN A 79 11.60 0.61 12.85
CA GLN A 79 13.02 0.38 13.08
C GLN A 79 13.75 1.69 13.42
N ALA A 80 13.55 2.74 12.62
CA ALA A 80 14.15 4.05 12.90
C ALA A 80 13.69 4.62 14.26
N ALA A 81 12.43 4.43 14.63
CA ALA A 81 11.91 4.82 15.94
C ALA A 81 12.61 4.06 17.08
N THR A 82 12.82 2.75 16.90
CA THR A 82 13.51 1.90 17.88
C THR A 82 14.99 2.30 18.03
N ASP A 83 15.67 2.54 16.91
CA ASP A 83 17.05 3.00 16.88
C ASP A 83 17.19 4.37 17.56
N ALA A 84 16.24 5.29 17.32
CA ALA A 84 16.18 6.58 17.98
C ALA A 84 15.95 6.48 19.50
N VAL A 85 15.09 5.57 19.97
CA VAL A 85 14.92 5.31 21.43
C VAL A 85 16.23 4.80 22.03
N THR A 86 16.89 3.85 21.36
CA THR A 86 18.17 3.29 21.81
C THR A 86 19.24 4.39 21.90
N ALA A 87 19.37 5.21 20.86
CA ALA A 87 20.30 6.35 20.83
C ALA A 87 20.01 7.36 21.95
N ARG A 88 18.75 7.74 22.18
CA ARG A 88 18.35 8.64 23.28
C ARG A 88 18.67 8.05 24.65
N SER A 89 18.50 6.74 24.85
CA SER A 89 18.83 6.09 26.11
C SER A 89 20.35 6.12 26.39
N ALA A 90 21.17 5.89 25.36
CA ALA A 90 22.61 5.94 25.44
C ALA A 90 23.11 7.38 25.70
N ALA A 91 22.57 8.36 24.98
CA ALA A 91 22.84 9.78 25.20
C ALA A 91 22.47 10.21 26.63
N GLY A 92 21.28 9.84 27.13
CA GLY A 92 20.86 10.12 28.50
C GLY A 92 21.76 9.48 29.57
N SER A 93 22.24 8.25 29.32
CA SER A 93 23.22 7.59 30.20
C SER A 93 24.55 8.34 30.21
N LEU A 94 25.06 8.72 29.05
CA LEU A 94 26.30 9.47 28.90
C LEU A 94 26.22 10.85 29.57
N GLN A 95 25.11 11.57 29.38
CA GLN A 95 24.88 12.87 30.03
C GLN A 95 24.86 12.74 31.57
N ARG A 96 24.28 11.67 32.12
CA ARG A 96 24.36 11.41 33.57
C ARG A 96 25.80 11.20 34.05
N THR A 97 26.59 10.42 33.33
CA THR A 97 28.01 10.19 33.65
C THR A 97 28.82 11.49 33.57
N VAL A 98 28.61 12.30 32.54
CA VAL A 98 29.27 13.61 32.39
C VAL A 98 28.89 14.56 33.53
N ASN A 99 27.61 14.58 33.94
CA ASN A 99 27.15 15.39 35.07
C ASN A 99 27.78 14.93 36.40
N ASP A 100 27.84 13.63 36.68
CA ASP A 100 28.50 13.10 37.88
C ASP A 100 29.99 13.47 37.92
N LEU A 101 30.71 13.29 36.81
CA LEU A 101 32.12 13.65 36.71
C LEU A 101 32.34 15.15 36.92
N THR A 102 31.47 15.96 36.31
CA THR A 102 31.46 17.43 36.46
C THR A 102 31.24 17.84 37.92
N GLU A 103 30.30 17.20 38.61
CA GLU A 103 30.00 17.49 40.01
C GLU A 103 31.14 17.05 40.95
N ARG A 104 31.82 15.94 40.65
CA ARG A 104 33.04 15.53 41.37
C ARG A 104 34.18 16.53 41.14
N LEU A 105 34.41 16.96 39.90
CA LEU A 105 35.43 17.96 39.56
C LEU A 105 35.24 19.29 40.31
N LYS A 106 33.98 19.76 40.43
CA LYS A 106 33.65 20.97 41.20
C LYS A 106 33.96 20.81 42.69
N ARG A 107 33.79 19.61 43.26
CA ARG A 107 34.09 19.34 44.68
C ARG A 107 35.59 19.27 44.97
N THR A 108 36.39 18.71 44.07
CA THR A 108 37.83 18.48 44.29
C THR A 108 38.72 19.72 44.09
N SER A 109 38.25 20.73 43.34
CA SER A 109 39.08 21.90 42.99
C SER A 109 39.39 22.86 44.15
N SER A 110 38.91 22.62 45.38
CA SER A 110 39.09 23.53 46.52
C SER A 110 40.26 23.21 47.47
N SER A 111 41.01 22.12 47.24
CA SER A 111 41.79 21.49 48.31
C SER A 111 43.32 21.77 48.35
N ASN A 112 43.93 22.45 47.36
CA ASN A 112 45.40 22.63 47.32
C ASN A 112 45.84 24.07 46.96
N SER A 113 46.54 24.76 47.88
CA SER A 113 46.87 26.20 47.77
C SER A 113 47.97 26.53 46.76
N CYS A 114 48.98 25.67 46.59
CA CYS A 114 50.13 25.95 45.71
C CYS A 114 49.80 25.85 44.21
N THR A 115 48.70 25.19 43.84
CA THR A 115 48.26 24.99 42.43
C THR A 115 46.83 25.47 42.18
N ALA A 116 46.19 26.14 43.15
CA ALA A 116 44.77 26.50 43.15
C ALA A 116 44.28 27.22 41.88
N ALA A 117 45.06 28.17 41.35
CA ALA A 117 44.68 28.91 40.15
C ALA A 117 44.73 28.04 38.88
N ALA A 118 45.75 27.19 38.74
CA ALA A 118 45.90 26.27 37.61
C ALA A 118 44.84 25.16 37.65
N SER A 119 44.53 24.63 38.83
CA SER A 119 43.45 23.64 39.01
C SER A 119 42.07 24.25 38.77
N GLN A 120 41.83 25.50 39.17
CA GLN A 120 40.57 26.20 38.89
C GLN A 120 40.38 26.50 37.39
N ALA A 121 41.46 26.85 36.67
CA ALA A 121 41.42 27.01 35.22
C ALA A 121 41.11 25.67 34.52
N ALA A 122 41.76 24.57 34.93
CA ALA A 122 41.49 23.24 34.40
C ALA A 122 40.03 22.79 34.64
N THR A 123 39.49 23.04 35.85
CA THR A 123 38.08 22.76 36.17
C THR A 123 37.14 23.56 35.25
N ARG A 124 37.37 24.87 35.06
CA ARG A 124 36.54 25.68 34.15
C ARG A 124 36.56 25.16 32.73
N THR A 125 37.72 24.79 32.21
CA THR A 125 37.86 24.20 30.88
C THR A 125 37.09 22.88 30.76
N ALA A 126 37.18 22.00 31.76
CA ALA A 126 36.42 20.74 31.77
C ALA A 126 34.89 20.97 31.79
N LEU A 127 34.42 21.99 32.53
CA LEU A 127 33.00 22.38 32.55
C LEU A 127 32.51 22.89 31.19
N VAL A 128 33.33 23.69 30.49
CA VAL A 128 33.00 24.17 29.15
C VAL A 128 32.94 23.00 28.16
N PHE A 129 33.90 22.07 28.20
CA PHE A 129 33.86 20.88 27.36
C PHE A 129 32.62 20.02 27.63
N ALA A 130 32.20 19.88 28.90
CA ALA A 130 30.97 19.16 29.24
C ALA A 130 29.72 19.84 28.64
N ASP A 131 29.62 21.18 28.70
CA ASP A 131 28.49 21.92 28.11
C ASP A 131 28.50 21.84 26.57
N VAL A 132 29.66 22.02 25.94
CA VAL A 132 29.82 21.89 24.48
C VAL A 132 29.45 20.49 24.02
N PHE A 133 29.92 19.46 24.73
CA PHE A 133 29.58 18.07 24.42
C PHE A 133 28.07 17.83 24.50
N LYS A 134 27.42 18.33 25.56
CA LYS A 134 25.96 18.21 25.72
C LYS A 134 25.19 18.88 24.57
N ARG A 135 25.59 20.08 24.17
CA ARG A 135 24.95 20.81 23.05
C ARG A 135 25.19 20.12 21.72
N ALA A 136 26.40 19.61 21.48
CA ALA A 136 26.75 18.89 20.27
C ALA A 136 25.95 17.58 20.14
N ASP A 137 25.87 16.81 21.23
CA ASP A 137 25.07 15.59 21.31
C ASP A 137 23.57 15.87 21.05
N GLN A 138 23.01 16.91 21.68
CA GLN A 138 21.64 17.33 21.44
C GLN A 138 21.40 17.72 19.97
N ARG A 139 22.30 18.52 19.38
CA ARG A 139 22.19 18.95 17.98
C ARG A 139 22.32 17.76 17.01
N ALA A 140 23.19 16.81 17.31
CA ALA A 140 23.32 15.58 16.54
C ALA A 140 22.03 14.76 16.58
N GLY A 141 21.38 14.68 17.74
CA GLY A 141 20.07 14.03 17.91
C GLY A 141 18.95 14.70 17.09
N ASP A 142 18.89 16.03 17.07
CA ASP A 142 17.90 16.77 16.28
C ASP A 142 18.11 16.54 14.77
N LEU A 143 19.36 16.61 14.31
CA LEU A 143 19.72 16.33 12.91
C LEU A 143 19.40 14.89 12.50
N ALA A 144 19.65 13.92 13.39
CA ALA A 144 19.31 12.53 13.13
C ALA A 144 17.79 12.35 12.98
N ALA A 145 16.99 12.99 13.85
CA ALA A 145 15.53 12.93 13.75
C ALA A 145 14.99 13.51 12.43
N ASP A 146 15.51 14.65 12.00
CA ASP A 146 15.14 15.27 10.71
C ASP A 146 15.55 14.39 9.52
N ALA A 147 16.74 13.78 9.59
CA ALA A 147 17.25 12.88 8.56
C ALA A 147 16.41 11.59 8.46
N ASP A 148 16.07 10.98 9.60
CA ASP A 148 15.24 9.77 9.66
C ASP A 148 13.82 10.05 9.13
N GLN A 149 13.23 11.19 9.48
CA GLN A 149 11.92 11.60 8.96
C GLN A 149 11.95 11.81 7.44
N SER A 150 12.97 12.50 6.95
CA SER A 150 13.13 12.78 5.51
C SER A 150 13.35 11.48 4.73
N ARG A 151 14.22 10.60 5.24
CA ARG A 151 14.52 9.29 4.64
C ARG A 151 13.30 8.38 4.63
N SER A 152 12.54 8.32 5.73
CA SER A 152 11.30 7.55 5.80
C SER A 152 10.33 7.98 4.70
N ARG A 153 10.06 9.29 4.58
CA ARG A 153 9.18 9.83 3.54
C ARG A 153 9.69 9.52 2.13
N GLY A 154 10.97 9.76 1.87
CA GLY A 154 11.60 9.51 0.57
C GLY A 154 11.49 8.05 0.14
N VAL A 155 11.84 7.11 1.04
CA VAL A 155 11.76 5.67 0.76
C VAL A 155 10.32 5.21 0.51
N THR A 156 9.34 5.74 1.24
CA THR A 156 7.93 5.42 0.98
C THR A 156 7.50 5.90 -0.41
N CYS A 157 7.91 7.11 -0.83
CA CYS A 157 7.63 7.61 -2.18
C CYS A 157 8.29 6.73 -3.27
N GLU A 158 9.56 6.36 -3.10
CA GLU A 158 10.27 5.48 -4.03
C GLU A 158 9.59 4.11 -4.15
N GLN A 159 9.22 3.50 -3.02
CA GLN A 159 8.54 2.20 -3.00
C GLN A 159 7.16 2.27 -3.65
N ALA A 160 6.38 3.33 -3.40
CA ALA A 160 5.09 3.52 -4.06
C ALA A 160 5.24 3.69 -5.58
N TYR A 161 6.25 4.45 -6.02
CA TYR A 161 6.55 4.61 -7.44
C TYR A 161 6.96 3.28 -8.10
N ASP A 162 7.88 2.53 -7.49
CA ASP A 162 8.31 1.23 -8.01
C ASP A 162 7.18 0.20 -8.02
N ALA A 163 6.29 0.23 -7.03
CA ALA A 163 5.09 -0.60 -6.97
C ALA A 163 4.15 -0.33 -8.17
N VAL A 164 3.88 0.94 -8.48
CA VAL A 164 3.05 1.32 -9.63
C VAL A 164 3.74 0.99 -10.95
N ARG A 165 5.03 1.30 -11.08
CA ARG A 165 5.83 1.06 -12.28
C ARG A 165 5.94 -0.43 -12.61
N SER A 166 6.15 -1.28 -11.61
CA SER A 166 6.23 -2.74 -11.80
C SER A 166 4.88 -3.38 -12.10
N SER A 167 3.77 -2.80 -11.61
CA SER A 167 2.41 -3.27 -11.91
C SER A 167 1.90 -2.86 -13.29
N ALA A 168 2.63 -1.99 -14.00
CA ALA A 168 2.31 -1.56 -15.36
C ALA A 168 3.01 -2.39 -16.45
N LYS A 169 3.84 -3.37 -16.05
CA LYS A 169 4.62 -4.23 -16.94
C LYS A 169 3.98 -5.62 -17.01
#